data_AF-B0TKX4-F1
#
_entry.id   AF-B0TKX4-F1
#
_cell.length_a   1.000
_cell.length_b   1.000
_cell.length_c   1.000
_cell.angle_alpha   90.00
_cell.angle_beta   90.00
_cell.angle_gamma   90.00
#
_symmetry.space_group_name_H-M   'P 1'
#
loop_
_entity.id
_entity.type
_entity.pdbx_description
1 polymer ?
#
loop_
_entity_poly.entity_id
_entity_poly.type
_entity_poly.pdbx_seq_one_letter_code
_entity_poly.pdbx_strand_id
1 'polypeptide(L)'
;MKVIGLAAFALLLVPQMSQAKNVYGEVLLTEVEPSTQKVWHREGNKPHPYPIEFAQAKLQGCAVLSFDISEEGHTENVEVISSVPNRHLGKNSRKEVKRWRWQPLDTELQATAEKRVLRIDYCLSDVSEEQSLAQCQRQAQLNCG
;
A
#
# COMPACT_ATOMS: atom_id res chain seq x y z
N MET A 1 24.72 -69.89 -16.17
CA MET A 1 24.91 -68.61 -16.88
C MET A 1 23.56 -67.93 -17.08
N LYS A 2 23.28 -66.84 -16.35
CA LYS A 2 22.60 -65.61 -16.82
C LYS A 2 22.54 -64.60 -15.67
N VAL A 3 22.80 -63.36 -16.02
CA VAL A 3 23.47 -62.33 -15.20
C VAL A 3 22.42 -61.45 -14.52
N ILE A 4 22.53 -61.25 -13.21
CA ILE A 4 21.69 -60.30 -12.46
C ILE A 4 22.27 -58.90 -12.70
N GLY A 5 21.55 -58.08 -13.46
CA GLY A 5 21.93 -56.69 -13.73
C GLY A 5 21.64 -55.81 -12.52
N LEU A 6 22.69 -55.32 -11.87
CA LEU A 6 22.61 -54.23 -10.89
C LEU A 6 22.47 -52.90 -11.65
N ALA A 7 21.26 -52.34 -11.68
CA ALA A 7 21.04 -50.98 -12.16
C ALA A 7 21.49 -49.99 -11.06
N ALA A 8 22.66 -49.40 -11.23
CA ALA A 8 23.14 -48.31 -10.39
C ALA A 8 22.32 -47.04 -10.70
N PHE A 9 21.38 -46.70 -9.82
CA PHE A 9 20.67 -45.42 -9.88
C PHE A 9 21.62 -44.33 -9.38
N ALA A 10 22.31 -43.66 -10.31
CA ALA A 10 23.11 -42.48 -9.99
C ALA A 10 22.15 -41.33 -9.61
N LEU A 11 22.04 -41.06 -8.31
CA LEU A 11 21.40 -39.86 -7.79
C LEU A 11 22.24 -38.64 -8.21
N LEU A 12 21.88 -38.04 -9.34
CA LEU A 12 22.36 -36.72 -9.72
C LEU A 12 21.80 -35.71 -8.71
N LEU A 13 22.65 -35.28 -7.78
CA LEU A 13 22.41 -34.12 -6.92
C LEU A 13 22.38 -32.87 -7.82
N VAL A 14 21.21 -32.53 -8.33
CA VAL A 14 21.01 -31.23 -8.99
C VAL A 14 21.08 -30.17 -7.88
N PRO A 15 22.02 -29.21 -7.94
CA PRO A 15 22.04 -28.12 -6.98
C PRO A 15 20.75 -27.31 -7.16
N GLN A 16 19.94 -27.22 -6.11
CA GLN A 16 18.80 -26.32 -6.10
C GLN A 16 19.34 -24.88 -6.15
N MET A 17 19.29 -24.29 -7.34
CA MET A 17 19.60 -22.89 -7.55
C MET A 17 18.56 -22.08 -6.79
N SER A 18 18.96 -21.46 -5.67
CA SER A 18 18.09 -20.58 -4.89
C SER A 18 17.69 -19.40 -5.77
N GLN A 19 16.46 -19.39 -6.28
CA GLN A 19 15.94 -18.21 -6.97
C GLN A 19 15.82 -17.07 -5.96
N ALA A 20 16.37 -15.90 -6.30
CA ALA A 20 16.11 -14.69 -5.54
C ALA A 20 14.60 -14.43 -5.59
N LYS A 21 13.93 -14.53 -4.43
CA LYS A 21 12.50 -14.21 -4.35
C LYS A 21 12.35 -12.69 -4.44
N ASN A 22 11.81 -12.21 -5.56
CA ASN A 22 11.38 -10.82 -5.67
C ASN A 22 10.21 -10.57 -4.72
N VAL A 23 10.13 -9.36 -4.15
CA VAL A 23 9.01 -8.93 -3.31
C VAL A 23 8.39 -7.71 -3.98
N TYR A 24 7.09 -7.79 -4.26
CA TYR A 24 6.29 -6.76 -4.91
C TYR A 24 5.41 -6.10 -3.86
N GLY A 25 5.49 -4.78 -3.72
CA GLY A 25 4.73 -4.01 -2.74
C GLY A 25 3.75 -3.07 -3.42
N GLU A 26 2.51 -3.06 -2.94
CA GLU A 26 1.45 -2.17 -3.40
C GLU A 26 0.96 -1.29 -2.26
N VAL A 27 0.64 -0.03 -2.58
CA VAL A 27 -0.05 0.87 -1.65
C VAL A 27 -1.31 1.42 -2.32
N LEU A 28 -2.48 0.98 -1.82
CA LEU A 28 -3.78 1.39 -2.32
C LEU A 28 -4.37 2.50 -1.43
N LEU A 29 -4.84 3.58 -2.05
CA LEU A 29 -5.48 4.71 -1.38
C LEU A 29 -6.98 4.67 -1.66
N THR A 30 -7.79 4.65 -0.61
CA THR A 30 -9.26 4.60 -0.69
C THR A 30 -9.87 5.71 0.16
N GLU A 31 -10.76 6.51 -0.41
CA GLU A 31 -11.53 7.48 0.35
C GLU A 31 -12.69 6.78 1.07
N VAL A 32 -12.80 6.96 2.39
CA VAL A 32 -13.77 6.20 3.22
C VAL A 32 -15.18 6.77 3.06
N GLU A 33 -15.29 8.08 2.88
CA GLU A 33 -16.56 8.78 2.62
C GLU A 33 -16.33 9.79 1.51
N PRO A 34 -16.58 9.44 0.24
CA PRO A 34 -16.42 10.39 -0.85
C PRO A 34 -17.44 11.51 -0.68
N SER A 35 -16.97 12.74 -0.41
CA SER A 35 -17.81 13.92 -0.52
C SER A 35 -18.33 14.02 -1.97
N THR A 36 -19.61 14.32 -2.15
CA THR A 36 -20.20 14.50 -3.49
C THR A 36 -19.76 15.81 -4.14
N GLN A 37 -19.17 16.73 -3.35
CA GLN A 37 -18.63 18.02 -3.78
C GLN A 37 -17.18 18.14 -3.35
N LYS A 38 -16.30 17.35 -3.99
CA LYS A 38 -14.85 17.51 -3.83
C LYS A 38 -14.45 18.85 -4.45
N VAL A 39 -13.68 19.65 -3.72
CA VAL A 39 -13.10 20.90 -4.25
C VAL A 39 -11.59 20.80 -4.44
N TRP A 40 -10.96 19.77 -3.86
CA TRP A 40 -9.53 19.48 -3.97
C TRP A 40 -9.26 18.17 -4.70
N HIS A 41 -8.15 18.15 -5.47
CA HIS A 41 -7.49 16.93 -5.90
C HIS A 41 -6.04 16.91 -5.44
N ARG A 42 -5.49 15.71 -5.20
CA ARG A 42 -4.08 15.57 -4.79
C ARG A 42 -3.18 15.93 -5.96
N GLU A 43 -2.13 16.71 -5.69
CA GLU A 43 -1.07 16.97 -6.65
C GLU A 43 -0.23 15.70 -6.86
N GLY A 44 0.08 15.40 -8.12
CA GLY A 44 0.91 14.26 -8.51
C GLY A 44 0.12 12.99 -8.82
N ASN A 45 0.51 12.33 -9.91
CA ASN A 45 -0.08 11.09 -10.43
C ASN A 45 0.76 9.84 -10.11
N LYS A 46 1.83 9.98 -9.32
CA LYS A 46 2.70 8.84 -9.01
C LYS A 46 2.03 7.91 -7.99
N PRO A 47 2.09 6.58 -8.21
CA PRO A 47 1.74 5.60 -7.20
C PRO A 47 2.50 5.88 -5.91
N HIS A 48 1.86 5.64 -4.77
CA HIS A 48 2.53 5.78 -3.49
C HIS A 48 3.51 4.61 -3.34
N PRO A 49 4.83 4.85 -3.26
CA PRO A 49 5.78 3.74 -3.21
C PRO A 49 5.63 2.99 -1.89
N TYR A 50 5.76 1.66 -1.94
CA TYR A 50 5.81 0.85 -0.74
C TYR A 50 7.04 1.21 0.10
N PRO A 51 6.90 1.54 1.40
CA PRO A 51 8.05 1.85 2.24
C PRO A 51 9.04 0.68 2.34
N ILE A 52 10.32 0.92 2.04
CA ILE A 52 11.36 -0.13 2.07
C ILE A 52 11.44 -0.79 3.45
N GLU A 53 11.31 0.00 4.51
CA GLU A 53 11.30 -0.46 5.91
C GLU A 53 10.16 -1.47 6.15
N PHE A 54 9.01 -1.26 5.53
CA PHE A 54 7.87 -2.18 5.62
C PHE A 54 8.11 -3.44 4.80
N ALA A 55 8.69 -3.32 3.61
CA ALA A 55 9.03 -4.47 2.77
C ALA A 55 10.03 -5.40 3.48
N GLN A 56 11.08 -4.83 4.09
CA GLN A 56 12.08 -5.56 4.86
C GLN A 56 11.47 -6.27 6.07
N ALA A 57 10.55 -5.62 6.77
CA ALA A 57 9.85 -6.18 7.92
C ALA A 57 8.66 -7.08 7.55
N LYS A 58 8.35 -7.24 6.24
CA LYS A 58 7.13 -7.88 5.74
C LYS A 58 5.84 -7.32 6.38
N LEU A 59 5.87 -6.04 6.72
CA LEU A 59 4.76 -5.37 7.39
C LEU A 59 3.71 -4.98 6.36
N GLN A 60 2.53 -5.57 6.45
CA GLN A 60 1.33 -5.30 5.66
C GLN A 60 0.19 -4.84 6.58
N GLY A 61 -0.91 -4.37 5.99
CA GLY A 61 -2.12 -4.02 6.71
C GLY A 61 -2.67 -2.69 6.23
N CYS A 62 -3.37 -1.97 7.10
CA CYS A 62 -4.07 -0.75 6.72
C CYS A 62 -3.98 0.33 7.80
N ALA A 63 -4.15 1.57 7.37
CA ALA A 63 -4.33 2.71 8.24
C ALA A 63 -5.48 3.59 7.75
N VAL A 64 -6.28 4.13 8.66
CA VAL A 64 -7.34 5.10 8.36
C VAL A 64 -6.97 6.41 9.04
N LEU A 65 -7.00 7.50 8.29
CA LEU A 65 -6.63 8.84 8.74
C LEU A 65 -7.73 9.83 8.43
N SER A 66 -7.99 10.75 9.36
CA SER A 66 -8.71 11.98 9.09
C SER A 66 -7.75 13.15 9.04
N PHE A 67 -8.02 14.10 8.15
CA PHE A 67 -7.25 15.33 8.03
C PHE A 67 -8.10 16.43 7.39
N ASP A 68 -7.62 17.66 7.53
CA ASP A 68 -8.20 18.81 6.85
C ASP A 68 -7.27 19.24 5.70
N ILE A 69 -7.86 19.71 4.61
CA ILE A 69 -7.17 20.41 3.53
C ILE A 69 -7.45 21.90 3.75
N SER A 70 -6.42 22.72 3.94
CA SER A 70 -6.59 24.16 4.11
C SER A 70 -6.95 24.86 2.80
N GLU A 71 -7.41 26.11 2.88
CA GLU A 71 -7.71 26.96 1.71
C GLU A 71 -6.50 27.16 0.78
N GLU A 72 -5.29 26.93 1.29
CA GLU A 72 -4.03 27.00 0.55
C GLU A 72 -3.57 25.63 -0.01
N GLY A 73 -4.37 24.57 0.17
CA GLY A 73 -4.04 23.23 -0.31
C GLY A 73 -2.98 22.49 0.52
N HIS A 74 -2.81 22.86 1.80
CA HIS A 74 -1.95 22.12 2.74
C HIS A 74 -2.76 21.08 3.50
N THR A 75 -2.10 20.00 3.92
CA THR A 75 -2.71 18.99 4.79
C THR A 75 -2.48 19.33 6.26
N GLU A 76 -3.56 19.43 7.04
CA GLU A 76 -3.56 19.86 8.43
C GLU A 76 -4.35 18.89 9.32
N ASN A 77 -4.26 19.06 10.64
CA ASN A 77 -5.04 18.32 11.65
C ASN A 77 -5.07 16.78 11.45
N VAL A 78 -3.96 16.20 11.02
CA VAL A 78 -3.89 14.77 10.68
C VAL A 78 -3.94 13.88 11.92
N GLU A 79 -5.01 13.10 12.01
CA GLU A 79 -5.29 12.10 13.04
C GLU A 79 -5.31 10.69 12.45
N VAL A 80 -4.83 9.72 13.24
CA VAL A 80 -4.88 8.29 12.87
C VAL A 80 -6.09 7.70 13.58
N ILE A 81 -7.13 7.34 12.82
CA ILE A 81 -8.36 6.72 13.32
C ILE A 81 -8.12 5.24 13.61
N SER A 82 -7.45 4.54 12.69
CA SER A 82 -7.12 3.12 12.83
C SER A 82 -5.78 2.78 12.20
N SER A 83 -5.15 1.71 12.70
CA SER A 83 -3.85 1.24 12.25
C SER A 83 -3.67 -0.23 12.61
N VAL A 84 -3.89 -1.12 11.65
CA VAL A 84 -3.87 -2.58 11.84
C VAL A 84 -2.78 -3.18 10.96
N PRO A 85 -1.89 -4.06 11.49
CA PRO A 85 -1.90 -4.64 12.83
C PRO A 85 -1.15 -3.81 13.88
N ASN A 86 -0.39 -2.80 13.46
CA ASN A 86 0.44 -2.02 14.37
C ASN A 86 0.36 -0.52 14.09
N ARG A 87 0.73 0.28 15.09
CA ARG A 87 0.77 1.75 15.03
C ARG A 87 1.80 2.33 14.05
N HIS A 88 2.77 1.54 13.57
CA HIS A 88 3.81 2.03 12.66
C HIS A 88 3.25 2.33 11.28
N LEU A 89 2.25 1.57 10.82
CA LEU A 89 1.51 1.86 9.59
C LEU A 89 0.92 3.27 9.66
N GLY A 90 0.05 3.53 10.63
CA GLY A 90 -0.56 4.84 10.82
C GLY A 90 0.45 5.97 11.04
N LYS A 91 1.57 5.72 11.74
CA LYS A 91 2.65 6.72 11.89
C LYS A 91 3.31 7.05 10.55
N ASN A 92 3.57 6.05 9.71
CA ASN A 92 4.12 6.26 8.37
C ASN A 92 3.09 7.00 7.49
N SER A 93 1.86 6.47 7.40
CA SER A 93 0.76 7.08 6.65
C SER A 93 0.54 8.55 7.02
N ARG A 94 0.57 8.89 8.32
CA ARG A 94 0.47 10.27 8.79
C ARG A 94 1.61 11.14 8.28
N LYS A 95 2.85 10.65 8.29
CA LYS A 95 4.00 11.39 7.75
C LYS A 95 3.85 11.60 6.25
N GLU A 96 3.34 10.63 5.52
CA GLU A 96 3.13 10.72 4.07
C GLU A 96 2.07 11.75 3.72
N VAL A 97 0.88 11.61 4.31
CA VAL A 97 -0.27 12.50 4.08
C VAL A 97 0.06 13.95 4.40
N LYS A 98 0.85 14.21 5.46
CA LYS A 98 1.32 15.57 5.80
C LYS A 98 2.18 16.26 4.73
N ARG A 99 2.80 15.50 3.84
CA ARG A 99 3.65 16.05 2.77
C ARG A 99 2.89 16.27 1.47
N TRP A 100 1.62 15.86 1.41
CA TRP A 100 0.82 16.05 0.22
C TRP A 100 0.40 17.49 0.04
N ARG A 101 0.35 17.86 -1.22
CA ARG A 101 -0.18 19.12 -1.72
C ARG A 101 -1.47 18.84 -2.46
N TRP A 102 -2.40 19.77 -2.34
CA TRP A 102 -3.71 19.70 -2.96
C TRP A 102 -3.88 20.90 -3.88
N GLN A 103 -4.50 20.66 -5.02
CA GLN A 103 -4.82 21.67 -6.01
C GLN A 103 -6.34 21.77 -6.14
N PRO A 104 -6.87 22.98 -6.34
CA PRO A 104 -8.30 23.16 -6.53
C PRO A 104 -8.74 22.48 -7.83
N LEU A 105 -9.88 21.80 -7.79
CA LEU A 105 -10.48 21.18 -8.98
C LEU A 105 -10.98 22.22 -9.99
N ASP A 106 -11.39 23.39 -9.50
CA ASP A 106 -11.76 24.54 -10.29
C ASP A 106 -10.96 25.74 -9.79
N THR A 107 -10.08 26.27 -10.64
CA THR A 107 -9.21 27.40 -10.31
C THR A 107 -9.96 28.73 -10.28
N GLU A 108 -11.16 28.81 -10.84
CA GLU A 108 -12.00 30.02 -10.86
C GLU A 108 -12.84 30.15 -9.59
N LEU A 109 -13.00 29.06 -8.83
CA LEU A 109 -13.73 29.04 -7.57
C LEU A 109 -12.78 29.18 -6.38
N GLN A 110 -13.19 29.96 -5.38
CA GLN A 110 -12.47 30.01 -4.11
C GLN A 110 -12.63 28.67 -3.40
N ALA A 111 -11.57 27.88 -3.38
CA ALA A 111 -11.54 26.61 -2.69
C ALA A 111 -11.68 26.83 -1.17
N THR A 112 -12.56 26.07 -0.54
CA THR A 112 -12.79 26.13 0.91
C THR A 112 -12.05 25.00 1.60
N ALA A 113 -11.83 25.14 2.90
CA ALA A 113 -11.26 24.06 3.69
C ALA A 113 -12.13 22.81 3.62
N GLU A 114 -11.51 21.64 3.44
CA GLU A 114 -12.22 20.37 3.25
C GLU A 114 -11.68 19.29 4.18
N LYS A 115 -12.57 18.65 4.96
CA LYS A 115 -12.22 17.49 5.78
C LYS A 115 -12.30 16.21 4.96
N ARG A 116 -11.30 15.34 5.12
CA ARG A 116 -11.23 14.04 4.42
C ARG A 116 -10.95 12.91 5.39
N VAL A 117 -11.44 11.72 5.01
CA VAL A 117 -11.06 10.45 5.62
C VAL A 117 -10.49 9.54 4.55
N LEU A 118 -9.23 9.14 4.72
CA LEU A 118 -8.50 8.31 3.78
C LEU A 118 -8.04 7.03 4.46
N ARG A 119 -8.26 5.92 3.78
CA ARG A 119 -7.68 4.63 4.07
C ARG A 119 -6.48 4.36 3.16
N ILE A 120 -5.41 3.85 3.74
CA ILE A 120 -4.19 3.42 3.05
C ILE A 120 -3.98 1.94 3.35
N ASP A 121 -3.97 1.11 2.32
CA ASP A 121 -3.71 -0.33 2.41
C ASP A 121 -2.31 -0.64 1.86
N TYR A 122 -1.55 -1.44 2.61
CA TYR A 122 -0.18 -1.88 2.30
C TYR A 122 -0.17 -3.40 2.11
N CYS A 123 0.15 -3.88 0.90
CA CYS A 123 0.18 -5.30 0.56
C CYS A 123 1.50 -5.71 -0.09
N LEU A 124 1.90 -6.97 0.11
CA LEU A 124 3.10 -7.56 -0.48
C LEU A 124 2.78 -8.91 -1.11
N SER A 125 3.42 -9.19 -2.25
CA SER A 125 3.40 -10.49 -2.90
C SER A 125 4.84 -10.92 -3.20
N ASP A 126 5.13 -12.22 -3.15
CA ASP A 126 6.36 -12.82 -3.69
C ASP A 126 6.16 -13.42 -5.09
N VAL A 127 5.04 -13.09 -5.75
CA VAL A 127 4.63 -13.63 -7.05
C VAL A 127 4.64 -12.55 -8.13
N SER A 128 3.86 -11.48 -7.98
CA SER A 128 3.76 -10.41 -8.99
C SER A 128 3.13 -9.13 -8.44
N GLU A 129 3.31 -8.02 -9.17
CA GLU A 129 2.65 -6.74 -8.90
C GLU A 129 1.11 -6.86 -8.95
N GLU A 130 0.59 -7.59 -9.94
CA GLU A 130 -0.85 -7.87 -10.08
C GLU A 130 -1.40 -8.55 -8.83
N GLN A 131 -0.65 -9.50 -8.26
CA GLN A 131 -1.10 -10.19 -7.06
C GLN A 131 -1.06 -9.27 -5.83
N SER A 132 -0.03 -8.43 -5.66
CA SER A 132 -0.02 -7.44 -4.57
C SER A 132 -1.19 -6.45 -4.68
N LEU A 133 -1.53 -6.03 -5.89
CA LEU A 133 -2.69 -5.16 -6.13
C LEU A 133 -4.01 -5.86 -5.81
N ALA A 134 -4.21 -7.09 -6.29
CA ALA A 134 -5.42 -7.87 -6.00
C ALA A 134 -5.58 -8.17 -4.50
N GLN A 135 -4.48 -8.32 -3.76
CA GLN A 135 -4.53 -8.41 -2.30
C GLN A 135 -5.01 -7.10 -1.67
N CYS A 136 -4.51 -5.96 -2.12
CA CYS A 136 -4.94 -4.65 -1.60
C CYS A 136 -6.39 -4.34 -1.92
N GLN A 137 -6.86 -4.65 -3.12
CA GLN A 137 -8.28 -4.51 -3.49
C GLN A 137 -9.18 -5.36 -2.58
N ARG A 138 -8.79 -6.62 -2.29
CA ARG A 138 -9.53 -7.47 -1.35
C ARG A 138 -9.47 -6.94 0.07
N GLN A 139 -8.31 -6.50 0.52
CA GLN A 139 -8.13 -5.93 1.86
C GLN A 139 -9.00 -4.69 2.06
N ALA A 140 -9.08 -3.80 1.06
CA ALA A 140 -9.88 -2.58 1.08
C ALA A 140 -11.38 -2.82 1.31
N GLN A 141 -11.88 -4.03 0.99
CA GLN A 141 -13.27 -4.44 1.22
C GLN A 141 -13.54 -4.89 2.67
N LEU A 142 -12.50 -5.12 3.47
CA LEU A 142 -12.61 -5.56 4.87
C LEU A 142 -12.48 -4.38 5.82
N ASN A 143 -12.99 -4.48 7.05
CA ASN A 143 -12.80 -3.43 8.05
C ASN A 143 -11.32 -3.24 8.40
N CYS A 144 -10.88 -1.99 8.48
CA CYS A 144 -9.57 -1.65 8.99
C CYS A 144 -9.65 -1.37 10.49
N GLY A 145 -9.82 -2.42 11.29
CA GLY A 145 -10.05 -2.32 12.74
C GLY A 145 -11.51 -2.17 13.12
#